data_AF-X0S5P5-F1
#
_entry.id   AF-X0S5P5-F1
#
_cell.length_a   1.000
_cell.length_b   1.000
_cell.length_c   1.000
_cell.angle_alpha   90.00
_cell.angle_beta   90.00
_cell.angle_gamma   90.00
#
_symmetry.space_group_name_H-M   'P 1'
#
loop_
_entity.id
_entity.type
_entity.pdbx_description
1 polymer ?
#
loop_
_entity_poly.entity_id
_entity_poly.type
_entity_poly.pdbx_seq_one_letter_code
_entity_poly.pdbx_strand_id
1 'polypeptide(L)'
;MTKSVIQPLESYRLAQYVVPIRCHICDSDNTVDSEFCTHCLAPMGLAHQVANAKVMPQMIGVLGAASAGKTVYLGMLMDMLSRQPHRIQ
;
A
#
# COMPACT_ATOMS: atom_id res chain seq x y z
N MET A 1 -33.74 11.48 38.52
CA MET A 1 -33.61 10.31 37.64
C MET A 1 -32.48 10.58 36.64
N THR A 2 -31.27 10.11 36.93
CA THR A 2 -30.13 10.20 36.01
C THR A 2 -30.29 9.13 34.93
N LYS A 3 -30.58 9.57 33.69
CA LYS A 3 -30.58 8.67 32.53
C LYS A 3 -29.17 8.09 32.38
N SER A 4 -29.05 6.78 32.55
CA SER A 4 -27.87 6.01 32.17
C SER A 4 -27.68 6.13 30.67
N VAL A 5 -26.84 7.06 30.23
CA VAL A 5 -26.39 7.16 28.85
C VAL A 5 -25.22 6.21 28.70
N ILE A 6 -25.39 5.15 27.90
CA ILE A 6 -24.29 4.32 27.46
C ILE A 6 -23.53 5.15 26.42
N GLN A 7 -22.48 5.81 26.87
CA GLN A 7 -21.56 6.52 25.99
C GLN A 7 -20.58 5.47 25.43
N PRO A 8 -20.40 5.36 24.11
CA PRO A 8 -19.40 4.45 23.55
C PRO A 8 -18.02 4.81 24.12
N LEU A 9 -17.28 3.81 24.59
CA LEU A 9 -15.92 4.03 25.09
C LEU A 9 -15.04 4.52 23.94
N GLU A 10 -14.62 5.79 23.99
CA GLU A 10 -13.66 6.38 23.06
C GLU A 10 -12.32 5.59 23.00
N SER A 11 -11.99 4.82 24.05
CA SER A 11 -10.81 3.95 24.05
C SER A 11 -10.87 2.81 23.01
N TYR A 12 -12.05 2.40 22.55
CA TYR A 12 -12.16 1.42 21.47
C TYR A 12 -11.69 1.99 20.12
N ARG A 13 -11.72 3.32 19.94
CA ARG A 13 -11.13 3.97 18.76
C ARG A 13 -9.60 3.86 18.76
N LEU A 14 -8.95 3.88 19.92
CA LEU A 14 -7.50 3.64 20.04
C LEU A 14 -7.12 2.26 19.48
N ALA A 15 -7.96 1.24 19.67
CA ALA A 15 -7.69 -0.09 19.11
C ALA A 15 -7.60 -0.10 17.56
N GLN A 16 -8.31 0.82 16.89
CA GLN A 16 -8.22 0.97 15.43
C GLN A 16 -6.92 1.66 14.98
N TYR A 17 -6.33 2.51 15.82
CA TYR A 17 -5.01 3.13 15.59
C TYR A 17 -3.83 2.21 15.92
N VAL A 18 -4.07 1.13 16.68
CA VAL A 18 -3.00 0.28 17.23
C VAL A 18 -2.56 -0.83 16.28
N VAL A 19 -3.31 -1.15 15.22
CA VAL A 19 -2.87 -2.17 14.26
C VAL A 19 -1.86 -1.55 13.28
N PRO A 20 -0.56 -1.87 13.40
CA PRO A 20 0.43 -1.30 12.51
C PRO A 20 0.21 -1.81 11.08
N ILE A 21 0.40 -0.92 10.11
CA ILE A 21 0.45 -1.28 8.70
C ILE A 21 1.92 -1.32 8.25
N ARG A 22 2.33 -2.41 7.61
CA ARG A 22 3.71 -2.57 7.14
C ARG A 22 3.94 -1.87 5.82
N CYS A 23 5.05 -1.16 5.72
CA CYS A 23 5.49 -0.56 4.47
C CYS A 23 5.86 -1.65 3.47
N HIS A 24 5.22 -1.68 2.31
CA HIS A 24 5.49 -2.71 1.28
C HIS A 24 6.87 -2.59 0.60
N ILE A 25 7.61 -1.49 0.84
CA ILE A 25 8.93 -1.27 0.23
C ILE A 25 10.08 -1.69 1.17
N CYS A 26 9.95 -1.44 2.48
CA CYS A 26 11.03 -1.65 3.45
C CYS A 26 10.61 -2.45 4.70
N ASP A 27 9.38 -2.96 4.72
CA ASP A 27 8.78 -3.75 5.80
C ASP A 27 8.71 -3.08 7.19
N SER A 28 9.00 -1.78 7.30
CA SER A 28 8.86 -1.06 8.56
C SER A 28 7.38 -0.91 8.94
N ASP A 29 7.09 -1.05 10.24
CA ASP A 29 5.77 -0.77 10.77
C ASP A 29 5.50 0.74 10.76
N ASN A 30 4.28 1.11 10.38
CA ASN A 30 3.80 2.49 10.37
C ASN A 30 2.38 2.56 10.94
N THR A 31 1.94 3.74 11.32
CA THR A 31 0.55 3.96 11.74
C THR A 31 -0.38 3.94 10.53
N VAL A 32 -1.65 3.58 10.74
CA VAL A 32 -2.66 3.51 9.67
C VAL A 32 -2.88 4.87 8.99
N ASP A 33 -2.69 5.99 9.69
CA ASP A 33 -2.89 7.33 9.10
C ASP A 33 -1.60 7.96 8.57
N SER A 34 -0.48 7.23 8.57
CA SER A 34 0.78 7.73 7.99
C SER A 34 0.61 7.90 6.48
N GLU A 35 0.85 9.10 5.94
CA GLU A 35 0.85 9.33 4.48
C GLU A 35 2.11 8.73 3.82
N PHE A 36 3.23 8.76 4.55
CA PHE A 36 4.54 8.28 4.12
C PHE A 36 5.16 7.36 5.17
N CYS A 37 5.94 6.40 4.69
CA CYS A 37 6.73 5.54 5.55
C CYS A 37 7.78 6.35 6.31
N THR A 38 7.83 6.18 7.62
CA THR A 38 8.78 6.87 8.52
C THR A 38 10.24 6.51 8.27
N HIS A 39 10.52 5.40 7.58
CA HIS A 39 11.87 4.92 7.30
C HIS A 39 12.35 5.22 5.87
N CYS A 40 11.58 4.85 4.85
CA CYS A 40 12.01 4.95 3.44
C CYS A 40 11.28 6.05 2.65
N LEU A 41 10.37 6.80 3.29
CA LEU A 41 9.55 7.85 2.67
C LEU A 41 8.64 7.36 1.52
N ALA A 42 8.46 6.04 1.38
CA ALA A 42 7.51 5.47 0.44
C ALA A 42 6.07 5.90 0.78
N PRO A 43 5.22 6.18 -0.20
CA PRO A 43 3.82 6.49 0.06
C PRO A 43 3.10 5.27 0.64
N MET A 44 2.46 5.46 1.80
CA MET A 44 1.72 4.39 2.48
C MET A 44 0.43 4.02 1.77
N GLY A 45 -0.03 4.84 0.81
CA GLY A 45 -1.12 4.48 -0.10
C GLY A 45 -0.93 3.12 -0.77
N LEU A 46 0.32 2.72 -1.08
CA LEU A 46 0.61 1.38 -1.60
C LEU A 46 0.34 0.30 -0.54
N ALA A 47 0.79 0.50 0.70
CA ALA A 47 0.54 -0.43 1.79
C ALA A 47 -0.96 -0.58 2.08
N HIS A 48 -1.73 0.51 2.02
CA HIS A 48 -3.20 0.46 2.15
C HIS A 48 -3.87 -0.29 1.01
N GLN A 49 -3.38 -0.13 -0.23
CA GLN A 49 -3.88 -0.88 -1.37
C GLN A 49 -3.59 -2.38 -1.20
N VAL A 50 -2.39 -2.75 -0.75
CA VAL A 50 -2.02 -4.15 -0.48
C VAL A 50 -2.88 -4.75 0.63
N ALA A 51 -3.08 -4.03 1.73
CA ALA A 51 -3.88 -4.50 2.86
C ALA A 51 -5.34 -4.79 2.46
N ASN A 52 -5.88 -4.05 1.49
CA ASN A 52 -7.24 -4.23 0.97
C ASN A 52 -7.31 -5.16 -0.25
N ALA A 53 -6.18 -5.39 -0.93
CA ALA A 53 -6.11 -6.25 -2.11
C ALA A 53 -5.97 -7.72 -1.72
N LYS A 54 -6.66 -8.61 -2.44
CA LYS A 54 -6.49 -10.06 -2.31
C LYS A 54 -5.28 -10.60 -3.07
N VAL A 55 -4.48 -9.72 -3.67
CA VAL A 55 -3.34 -10.06 -4.53
C VAL A 55 -2.14 -9.28 -4.06
N MET A 56 -1.02 -9.97 -3.85
CA MET A 56 0.28 -9.36 -3.58
C MET A 56 0.76 -8.65 -4.86
N PRO A 57 0.92 -7.31 -4.88
CA PRO A 57 1.45 -6.64 -6.05
C PRO A 57 2.91 -7.01 -6.26
N GLN A 58 3.33 -7.08 -7.52
CA GLN A 58 4.73 -7.25 -7.90
C GLN A 58 5.30 -5.89 -8.27
N MET A 59 6.43 -5.52 -7.67
CA MET A 59 7.16 -4.30 -8.04
C MET A 59 8.23 -4.61 -9.09
N ILE A 60 8.26 -3.83 -10.17
CA ILE A 60 9.25 -3.92 -11.24
C ILE A 60 10.02 -2.60 -11.31
N GLY A 61 11.32 -2.65 -11.02
CA GLY A 61 12.25 -1.54 -11.22
C GLY A 61 13.13 -1.76 -12.45
N VAL A 62 13.22 -0.78 -13.34
CA VAL A 62 14.03 -0.85 -14.56
C VAL A 62 15.18 0.16 -14.48
N LEU A 63 16.41 -0.34 -14.45
CA LEU A 63 17.64 0.45 -14.32
C LEU A 63 18.45 0.41 -15.62
N GLY A 64 19.23 1.46 -15.88
CA GLY A 64 20.06 1.56 -17.08
C GLY A 64 20.37 3.01 -17.48
N ALA A 65 21.33 3.19 -18.39
CA ALA A 65 21.78 4.49 -18.86
C ALA A 65 20.66 5.35 -19.46
N ALA A 66 20.88 6.67 -19.54
CA ALA A 66 19.98 7.56 -20.27
C ALA A 66 19.79 7.05 -21.71
N SER A 67 18.57 7.17 -22.23
CA SER A 67 18.20 6.72 -23.58
C SER A 67 18.35 5.21 -23.88
N ALA A 68 18.62 4.36 -22.89
CA ALA A 68 18.71 2.90 -23.06
C ALA A 68 17.37 2.19 -23.32
N GLY A 69 16.27 2.92 -23.55
CA GLY A 69 14.96 2.34 -23.87
C GLY A 69 14.11 1.88 -22.67
N LYS A 70 14.49 2.20 -21.42
CA LYS A 70 13.74 1.79 -20.20
C LYS A 70 12.25 2.11 -20.24
N THR A 71 11.90 3.32 -20.69
CA THR A 71 10.50 3.76 -20.80
C THR A 71 9.75 3.04 -21.92
N VAL A 72 10.43 2.78 -23.06
CA VAL A 72 9.86 2.01 -24.17
C VAL A 72 9.57 0.57 -23.71
N TYR A 73 10.53 -0.04 -23.00
CA TYR A 73 10.39 -1.36 -22.42
C TYR A 73 9.21 -1.43 -21.44
N LEU A 74 9.11 -0.50 -20.48
CA LEU A 74 7.99 -0.44 -19.56
C LEU A 74 6.65 -0.26 -20.30
N GLY A 75 6.60 0.61 -21.30
CA GLY A 75 5.41 0.80 -22.13
C GLY A 75 4.95 -0.48 -22.82
N MET A 76 5.89 -1.20 -23.44
CA MET A 76 5.61 -2.49 -24.08
C MET A 76 5.17 -3.55 -23.07
N LEU A 77 5.83 -3.64 -21.91
CA LEU A 77 5.47 -4.59 -20.86
C LEU A 77 4.05 -4.33 -20.35
N MET A 78 3.69 -3.06 -20.09
CA MET A 78 2.34 -2.69 -19.68
C MET A 78 1.30 -3.04 -20.74
N ASP A 79 1.58 -2.78 -22.03
CA ASP A 79 0.69 -3.16 -23.12
C ASP A 79 0.44 -4.68 -23.16
N MET A 80 1.50 -5.49 -23.05
CA MET A 80 1.41 -6.95 -23.01
C MET A 80 0.61 -7.45 -21.81
N LEU A 81 0.87 -6.93 -20.60
CA LEU A 81 0.16 -7.32 -19.38
C LEU A 81 -1.31 -6.90 -19.41
N SER A 82 -1.63 -5.76 -20.01
CA SER A 82 -3.02 -5.26 -20.11
C SER A 82 -3.90 -6.12 -21.01
N ARG A 83 -3.30 -6.82 -21.98
CA ARG A 83 -3.98 -7.63 -23.00
C ARG A 83 -4.14 -9.10 -22.63
N GLN A 84 -3.56 -9.56 -21.52
CA GLN A 84 -3.65 -10.97 -21.13
C GLN A 84 -5.06 -11.32 -20.62
N PRO A 85 -5.77 -12.28 -21.26
CA PRO A 85 -7.12 -12.69 -20.87
C PRO A 85 -7.18 -13.54 -19.60
N HIS A 86 -6.04 -13.93 -19.03
CA HIS A 86 -5.94 -14.58 -17.72
C HIS A 86 -4.99 -13.77 -16.85
N ARG A 87 -5.51 -13.24 -15.74
CA ARG A 87 -4.69 -12.66 -14.68
C ARG A 87 -3.69 -13.72 -14.24
N ILE A 88 -2.40 -13.46 -14.46
CA ILE A 88 -1.34 -14.17 -13.75
C ILE A 88 -1.52 -13.78 -12.28
N GLN A 89 -2.09 -14.70 -11.51
CA GLN A 89 -2.29 -14.66 -10.07
C GLN A 89 -1.08 -15.25 -9.36
#